data_AF-A0A956N2V3-F1
#
_entry.id   AF-A0A956N2V3-F1
#
_cell.length_a   1.000
_cell.length_b   1.000
_cell.length_c   1.000
_cell.angle_alpha   90.00
_cell.angle_beta   90.00
_cell.angle_gamma   90.00
#
_symmetry.space_group_name_H-M   'P 1'
#
loop_
_entity.id
_entity.type
_entity.pdbx_description
1 polymer ?
#
loop_
_entity_poly.entity_id
_entity_poly.type
_entity_poly.pdbx_seq_one_letter_code
_entity_poly.pdbx_strand_id
1 'polypeptide(L)'
;MAQRRTTQPLNYLRINKDGLLYKKSDEATYNESKALGQTHIHKSVSKDGKQTYYHDVFTGGTEEGYLEFLGIKDFEFEGKKVKQLVISVKGEEETDVINFPLYNTTGGLNLYVKHLACILPNLDFSRKINIVPSTKKNDRGYVIQNVFINYVDDDTNSFVE
;
A
#
# COMPACT_ATOMS: atom_id res chain seq x y z
N MET A 1 22.32 18.92 -22.94
CA MET A 1 22.13 17.49 -22.62
C MET A 1 20.92 17.38 -21.72
N ALA A 2 19.82 16.80 -22.18
CA ALA A 2 18.61 16.65 -21.36
C ALA A 2 18.81 15.48 -20.40
N GLN A 3 18.83 15.76 -19.10
CA GLN A 3 18.87 14.75 -18.05
C GLN A 3 17.58 13.93 -18.18
N ARG A 4 17.70 12.68 -18.65
CA ARG A 4 16.60 11.71 -18.60
C ARG A 4 16.25 11.57 -17.12
N ARG A 5 15.12 12.14 -16.69
CA ARG A 5 14.47 11.74 -15.44
C ARG A 5 14.09 10.28 -15.64
N THR A 6 14.90 9.35 -15.15
CA THR A 6 14.46 7.99 -14.88
C THR A 6 13.37 8.12 -13.82
N THR A 7 12.11 8.12 -14.25
CA THR A 7 10.98 7.91 -13.34
C THR A 7 11.21 6.56 -12.68
N GLN A 8 11.47 6.56 -11.37
CA GLN A 8 11.47 5.32 -10.58
C GLN A 8 10.17 4.55 -10.88
N PRO A 9 10.23 3.22 -10.98
CA PRO A 9 9.04 2.40 -11.19
C PRO A 9 7.99 2.71 -10.11
N LEU A 10 6.73 2.81 -10.56
CA LEU A 10 5.60 3.18 -9.71
C LEU A 10 4.75 1.95 -9.42
N ASN A 11 4.59 1.65 -8.13
CA ASN A 11 3.82 0.54 -7.65
C ASN A 11 2.50 0.99 -7.06
N TYR A 12 1.42 0.35 -7.50
CA TYR A 12 0.11 0.54 -6.89
C TYR A 12 -0.18 -0.66 -6.00
N LEU A 13 -0.09 -0.45 -4.69
CA LEU A 13 -0.36 -1.44 -3.67
C LEU A 13 -1.81 -1.35 -3.22
N ARG A 14 -2.46 -2.50 -3.09
CA ARG A 14 -3.82 -2.61 -2.55
C ARG A 14 -3.84 -3.49 -1.32
N ILE A 15 -4.58 -3.06 -0.30
CA ILE A 15 -4.90 -3.94 0.82
C ILE A 15 -6.01 -4.90 0.40
N ASN A 16 -5.74 -6.19 0.51
CA ASN A 16 -6.70 -7.24 0.18
C ASN A 16 -7.51 -7.67 1.42
N LYS A 17 -8.43 -8.63 1.27
CA LYS A 17 -9.33 -9.09 2.36
C LYS A 17 -8.60 -9.75 3.52
N ASP A 18 -7.46 -10.36 3.25
CA ASP A 18 -6.52 -10.88 4.26
C ASP A 18 -5.73 -9.77 4.98
N GLY A 19 -5.89 -8.51 4.54
CA GLY A 19 -5.29 -7.30 5.05
C GLY A 19 -3.81 -7.13 4.73
N LEU A 20 -3.26 -7.88 3.77
CA LEU A 20 -1.90 -7.69 3.26
C LEU A 20 -1.87 -6.74 2.06
N LEU A 21 -0.70 -6.16 1.78
CA LEU A 21 -0.46 -5.30 0.61
C LEU A 21 -0.08 -6.15 -0.60
N TYR A 22 -0.79 -5.95 -1.69
CA TYR A 22 -0.56 -6.65 -2.94
C TYR A 22 -0.23 -5.67 -4.07
N LYS A 23 0.79 -6.02 -4.87
CA LYS A 23 1.05 -5.36 -6.15
C LYS A 23 0.32 -6.10 -7.25
N LYS A 24 -0.21 -5.34 -8.20
CA LYS A 24 -0.79 -5.91 -9.41
C LYS A 24 0.31 -6.55 -10.24
N SER A 25 0.09 -7.78 -10.69
CA SER A 25 0.99 -8.53 -11.56
C SER A 25 0.34 -8.83 -12.91
N ASP A 26 1.13 -9.37 -13.84
CA ASP A 26 0.61 -10.05 -15.01
C ASP A 26 0.42 -11.56 -14.75
N GLU A 27 -0.14 -12.25 -15.74
CA GLU A 27 -0.41 -13.70 -15.68
C GLU A 27 0.87 -14.54 -15.67
N ALA A 28 1.94 -14.09 -16.34
CA ALA A 28 3.19 -14.82 -16.41
C ALA A 28 3.87 -14.84 -15.05
N THR A 29 4.01 -13.67 -14.40
CA THR A 29 4.53 -13.56 -13.03
C THR A 29 3.68 -14.37 -12.05
N TYR A 30 2.35 -14.31 -12.17
CA TYR A 30 1.47 -15.11 -11.32
C TYR A 30 1.71 -16.61 -11.47
N ASN A 31 1.82 -17.11 -12.70
CA ASN A 31 2.04 -18.53 -12.96
C ASN A 31 3.43 -19.00 -12.50
N GLU A 32 4.45 -18.16 -12.66
CA GLU A 32 5.81 -18.42 -12.16
C GLU A 32 5.82 -18.49 -10.62
N SER A 33 5.29 -17.47 -9.94
CA SER A 33 5.12 -17.46 -8.49
C SER A 33 4.35 -18.69 -7.98
N LYS A 34 3.29 -19.09 -8.69
CA LYS A 34 2.51 -20.29 -8.38
C LYS A 34 3.33 -21.57 -8.52
N ALA A 35 4.14 -21.68 -9.58
CA ALA A 35 5.01 -22.83 -9.82
C ALA A 35 6.11 -22.93 -8.75
N LEU A 36 6.59 -21.81 -8.23
CA LEU A 36 7.54 -21.72 -7.13
C LEU A 36 6.91 -21.96 -5.74
N GLY A 37 5.60 -22.26 -5.67
CA GLY A 37 4.92 -22.55 -4.42
C GLY A 37 4.65 -21.33 -3.54
N GLN A 38 4.70 -20.12 -4.08
CA GLN A 38 4.36 -18.91 -3.32
C GLN A 38 2.89 -18.94 -2.89
N THR A 39 2.65 -18.72 -1.60
CA THR A 39 1.31 -18.81 -1.00
C THR A 39 0.55 -17.49 -1.02
N HIS A 40 1.24 -16.36 -1.26
CA HIS A 40 0.64 -15.02 -1.26
C HIS A 40 0.46 -14.47 -2.67
N ILE A 41 -0.26 -15.20 -3.50
CA ILE A 41 -0.67 -14.78 -4.85
C ILE A 41 -2.19 -14.80 -4.96
N HIS A 42 -2.76 -13.81 -5.65
CA HIS A 42 -4.20 -13.66 -5.76
C HIS A 42 -4.63 -13.42 -7.22
N LYS A 43 -5.71 -14.10 -7.61
CA LYS A 43 -6.38 -13.92 -8.91
C LYS A 43 -7.81 -13.47 -8.67
N SER A 44 -8.17 -12.31 -9.22
CA SER A 44 -9.53 -11.78 -9.20
C SER A 44 -10.11 -11.76 -10.61
N VAL A 45 -11.39 -12.10 -10.75
CA VAL A 45 -12.14 -12.02 -12.00
C VAL A 45 -13.27 -11.02 -11.83
N SER A 46 -13.27 -9.97 -12.66
CA SER A 46 -14.36 -8.99 -12.70
C SER A 46 -15.64 -9.61 -13.28
N LYS A 47 -16.78 -8.94 -13.08
CA LYS A 47 -18.07 -9.37 -13.65
C LYS A 47 -18.04 -9.47 -15.18
N ASP A 48 -17.21 -8.66 -15.82
CA ASP A 48 -17.02 -8.63 -17.28
C ASP A 48 -15.99 -9.66 -17.78
N GLY A 49 -15.56 -10.60 -16.92
CA GLY A 49 -14.62 -11.66 -17.26
C GLY A 49 -13.15 -11.24 -17.29
N LYS A 50 -12.83 -9.95 -17.10
CA LYS A 50 -11.43 -9.48 -17.04
C LYS A 50 -10.74 -10.02 -15.80
N GLN A 51 -9.60 -10.67 -16.01
CA GLN A 51 -8.76 -11.26 -14.97
C GLN A 51 -7.71 -10.24 -14.51
N THR A 52 -7.50 -10.15 -13.19
CA THR A 52 -6.46 -9.33 -12.58
C THR A 52 -5.66 -10.21 -11.61
N TYR A 53 -4.35 -10.19 -11.76
CA TYR A 53 -3.42 -10.96 -10.96
C TYR A 53 -2.69 -10.04 -9.99
N TYR A 54 -2.33 -10.61 -8.85
CA TYR A 54 -1.64 -9.92 -7.77
C TYR A 54 -0.62 -10.85 -7.15
N HIS A 55 0.55 -10.32 -6.81
CA HIS A 55 1.52 -10.99 -5.95
C HIS A 55 1.78 -10.11 -4.72
N ASP A 56 2.04 -10.75 -3.59
CA ASP A 56 2.60 -10.09 -2.41
C ASP A 56 4.05 -9.76 -2.72
N VAL A 57 4.42 -8.49 -2.58
CA VAL A 57 5.79 -8.04 -2.88
C VAL A 57 6.63 -8.07 -1.61
N PHE A 58 6.02 -7.90 -0.44
CA PHE A 58 6.78 -7.69 0.79
C PHE A 58 5.97 -8.12 2.02
N THR A 59 6.46 -9.16 2.70
CA THR A 59 6.12 -9.44 4.10
C THR A 59 6.43 -8.26 5.04
N GLY A 60 7.16 -7.25 4.56
CA GLY A 60 7.61 -6.06 5.31
C GLY A 60 6.90 -4.73 5.02
N GLY A 61 5.92 -4.66 4.09
CA GLY A 61 5.22 -3.40 3.77
C GLY A 61 5.77 -2.65 2.54
N THR A 62 5.65 -1.33 2.49
CA THR A 62 6.29 -0.50 1.44
C THR A 62 7.81 -0.52 1.57
N GLU A 63 8.50 -0.09 0.52
CA GLU A 63 9.90 0.32 0.63
C GLU A 63 10.07 1.39 1.73
N GLU A 64 11.24 1.38 2.36
CA GLU A 64 11.67 2.44 3.28
C GLU A 64 11.97 3.71 2.48
N GLY A 65 11.25 4.78 2.77
CA GLY A 65 11.36 5.98 1.94
C GLY A 65 10.69 7.21 2.53
N TYR A 66 10.75 8.31 1.79
CA TYR A 66 10.12 9.56 2.22
C TYR A 66 8.68 9.63 1.73
N LEU A 67 7.81 10.24 2.54
CA LEU A 67 6.45 10.52 2.11
C LEU A 67 6.48 11.55 0.97
N GLU A 68 6.12 11.11 -0.24
CA GLU A 68 6.06 11.97 -1.43
C GLU A 68 4.69 12.64 -1.57
N PHE A 69 3.62 11.92 -1.24
CA PHE A 69 2.26 12.42 -1.37
C PHE A 69 1.36 11.89 -0.26
N LEU A 70 0.54 12.78 0.27
CA LEU A 70 -0.58 12.42 1.14
C LEU A 70 -1.77 13.33 0.86
N GLY A 71 -2.87 12.76 0.40
CA GLY A 71 -4.04 13.56 0.10
C GLY A 71 -5.19 12.78 -0.50
N ILE A 72 -6.26 13.49 -0.86
CA ILE A 72 -7.47 12.90 -1.43
C ILE A 72 -7.44 13.09 -2.95
N LYS A 73 -7.70 12.01 -3.70
CA LYS A 73 -7.86 12.03 -5.16
C LYS A 73 -9.20 11.41 -5.56
N ASP A 74 -9.77 11.90 -6.66
CA ASP A 74 -10.95 11.32 -7.28
C ASP A 74 -10.51 10.21 -8.25
N PHE A 75 -11.10 9.03 -8.10
CA PHE A 75 -10.91 7.90 -9.02
C PHE A 75 -12.23 7.54 -9.68
N GLU A 76 -12.18 7.13 -10.94
CA GLU A 76 -13.35 6.63 -11.64
C GLU A 76 -13.36 5.09 -11.63
N PHE A 77 -14.42 4.51 -11.08
CA PHE A 77 -14.66 3.07 -11.06
C PHE A 77 -16.06 2.80 -11.60
N GLU A 78 -16.16 2.04 -12.69
CA GLU A 78 -17.45 1.66 -13.30
C GLU A 78 -18.38 2.87 -13.55
N GLY A 79 -17.83 3.98 -14.05
CA GLY A 79 -18.58 5.22 -14.31
C GLY A 79 -18.97 6.03 -13.06
N LYS A 80 -18.51 5.64 -11.88
CA LYS A 80 -18.73 6.37 -10.62
C LYS A 80 -17.43 6.98 -10.11
N LYS A 81 -17.50 8.25 -9.71
CA LYS A 81 -16.39 8.93 -9.03
C LYS A 81 -16.35 8.52 -7.56
N VAL A 82 -15.22 7.96 -7.13
CA VAL A 82 -14.95 7.52 -5.77
C VAL A 82 -13.77 8.34 -5.24
N LYS A 83 -13.99 9.04 -4.13
CA LYS A 83 -12.92 9.73 -3.41
C LYS A 83 -12.05 8.72 -2.69
N GLN A 84 -10.74 8.82 -2.85
CA GLN A 84 -9.79 7.95 -2.18
C GLN A 84 -8.70 8.78 -1.50
N LEU A 85 -8.34 8.37 -0.29
CA LEU A 85 -7.10 8.79 0.34
C LEU A 85 -5.95 8.06 -0.36
N VAL A 86 -4.91 8.80 -0.75
CA VAL A 86 -3.73 8.28 -1.42
C VAL A 86 -2.50 8.67 -0.62
N ILE A 87 -1.63 7.69 -0.38
CA ILE A 87 -0.35 7.81 0.30
C ILE A 87 0.72 7.30 -0.67
N SER A 88 1.75 8.09 -0.93
CA SER A 88 2.90 7.70 -1.74
C SER A 88 4.17 7.76 -0.92
N VAL A 89 4.92 6.66 -0.89
CA VAL A 89 6.25 6.56 -0.28
C VAL A 89 7.26 6.42 -1.41
N LYS A 90 8.24 7.30 -1.45
CA LYS A 90 9.32 7.29 -2.43
C LYS A 90 10.55 6.66 -1.79
N GLY A 91 10.86 5.43 -2.20
CA GLY A 91 12.06 4.72 -1.84
C GLY A 91 13.22 5.00 -2.80
N GLU A 92 14.27 4.20 -2.66
CA GLU A 92 15.48 4.25 -3.48
C GLU A 92 15.25 3.58 -4.83
N GLU A 93 14.59 2.43 -4.84
CA GLU A 93 14.34 1.64 -6.05
C GLU A 93 13.01 2.02 -6.71
N GLU A 94 11.96 2.24 -5.93
CA GLU A 94 10.60 2.42 -6.42
C GLU A 94 9.78 3.46 -5.63
N THR A 95 8.61 3.80 -6.17
CA THR A 95 7.61 4.61 -5.47
C THR A 95 6.38 3.76 -5.24
N ASP A 96 6.05 3.53 -3.97
CA ASP A 96 4.88 2.77 -3.56
C ASP A 96 3.70 3.69 -3.29
N VAL A 97 2.57 3.39 -3.93
CA VAL A 97 1.32 4.14 -3.80
C VAL A 97 0.26 3.24 -3.20
N ILE A 98 -0.27 3.64 -2.05
CA ILE A 98 -1.38 2.98 -1.35
C ILE A 98 -2.62 3.87 -1.43
N ASN A 99 -3.76 3.27 -1.75
CA ASN A 99 -5.03 3.98 -1.86
C ASN A 99 -6.17 3.33 -1.07
N PHE A 100 -6.95 4.16 -0.39
CA PHE A 100 -8.09 3.76 0.44
C PHE A 100 -9.35 4.50 0.03
N PRO A 101 -10.53 3.86 -0.04
CA PRO A 101 -11.79 4.58 -0.14
C PRO A 101 -11.92 5.59 1.00
N LEU A 102 -12.26 6.85 0.69
CA LEU A 102 -12.39 7.91 1.69
C LEU A 102 -13.54 7.61 2.66
N TYR A 103 -14.64 7.10 2.11
CA TYR A 103 -15.85 6.73 2.83
C TYR A 103 -16.06 5.22 2.81
N ASN A 104 -16.70 4.72 3.86
CA ASN A 104 -17.21 3.35 3.92
C ASN A 104 -18.56 3.25 3.17
N THR A 105 -19.11 2.04 3.07
CA THR A 105 -20.38 1.78 2.36
C THR A 105 -21.61 2.43 3.01
N THR A 106 -21.52 2.83 4.27
CA THR A 106 -22.61 3.51 5.00
C THR A 106 -22.47 5.04 4.98
N GLY A 107 -21.48 5.58 4.26
CA GLY A 107 -21.24 7.01 4.10
C GLY A 107 -20.39 7.66 5.21
N GLY A 108 -19.99 6.91 6.24
CA GLY A 108 -19.03 7.38 7.25
C GLY A 108 -17.59 7.35 6.73
N LEU A 109 -16.67 8.08 7.37
CA LEU A 109 -15.24 7.97 7.05
C LEU A 109 -14.76 6.52 7.20
N ASN A 110 -13.95 6.08 6.24
CA ASN A 110 -13.30 4.79 6.30
C ASN A 110 -12.39 4.69 7.55
N LEU A 111 -12.30 3.51 8.15
CA LEU A 111 -11.53 3.27 9.37
C LEU A 111 -10.04 3.67 9.21
N TYR A 112 -9.42 3.32 8.08
CA TYR A 112 -8.02 3.69 7.81
C TYR A 112 -7.85 5.21 7.76
N VAL A 113 -8.79 5.91 7.13
CA VAL A 113 -8.79 7.37 7.04
C VAL A 113 -8.96 7.98 8.42
N LYS A 114 -9.86 7.45 9.25
CA LYS A 114 -10.06 7.92 10.63
C LYS A 114 -8.78 7.76 11.45
N HIS A 115 -8.15 6.59 11.39
CA HIS A 115 -6.92 6.32 12.15
C HIS A 115 -5.77 7.23 11.68
N LEU A 116 -5.60 7.38 10.37
CA LEU A 116 -4.61 8.30 9.82
C LEU A 116 -4.85 9.74 10.30
N ALA A 117 -6.10 10.22 10.25
CA ALA A 117 -6.43 11.58 10.67
C ALA A 117 -6.08 11.84 12.15
N CYS A 118 -6.15 10.82 13.01
CA CYS A 118 -5.76 10.94 14.41
C CYS A 118 -4.23 11.06 14.59
N ILE A 119 -3.43 10.43 13.73
CA ILE A 119 -1.96 10.45 13.86
C ILE A 119 -1.30 11.54 13.00
N LEU A 120 -2.00 12.08 12.00
CA LEU A 120 -1.49 13.04 11.03
C LEU A 120 -0.82 14.28 11.68
N PRO A 121 -1.37 14.88 12.75
CA PRO A 121 -0.73 16.04 13.39
C PRO A 121 0.66 15.73 13.99
N ASN A 122 0.91 14.46 14.30
CA ASN A 122 2.16 13.99 14.91
C ASN A 122 3.07 13.29 13.89
N LEU A 123 2.73 13.30 12.61
CA LEU A 123 3.55 12.69 11.57
C LEU A 123 4.69 13.65 11.19
N ASP A 124 5.92 13.16 11.30
CA ASP A 124 7.12 13.86 10.90
C ASP A 124 7.46 13.51 9.45
N PHE A 125 7.08 14.41 8.55
CA PHE A 125 7.29 14.27 7.11
C PHE A 125 8.77 14.38 6.70
N SER A 126 9.67 14.76 7.61
CA SER A 126 11.09 14.87 7.32
C SER A 126 11.84 13.54 7.50
N ARG A 127 11.20 12.52 8.09
CA ARG A 127 11.80 11.21 8.34
C ARG A 127 11.40 10.19 7.28
N LYS A 128 12.29 9.22 7.06
CA LYS A 128 11.94 8.02 6.31
C LYS A 128 10.88 7.22 7.08
N ILE A 129 9.96 6.66 6.32
CA ILE A 129 8.88 5.81 6.82
C ILE A 129 8.82 4.51 6.03
N ASN A 130 8.24 3.49 6.65
CA ASN A 130 7.64 2.38 5.91
C ASN A 130 6.17 2.23 6.34
N ILE A 131 5.36 1.68 5.44
CA ILE A 131 3.95 1.44 5.70
C ILE A 131 3.69 -0.05 5.68
N VAL A 132 3.30 -0.60 6.82
CA VAL A 132 3.18 -2.05 7.01
C VAL A 132 1.71 -2.44 7.27
N PRO A 133 1.16 -3.41 6.52
CA PRO A 133 -0.13 -3.98 6.83
C PRO A 133 -0.05 -4.81 8.11
N SER A 134 -1.11 -4.81 8.90
CA SER A 134 -1.25 -5.71 10.03
C SER A 134 -2.64 -6.29 10.11
N THR A 135 -2.71 -7.59 10.32
CA THR A 135 -3.97 -8.28 10.52
C THR A 135 -3.99 -9.00 11.85
N LYS A 136 -5.09 -8.79 12.57
CA LYS A 136 -5.36 -9.46 13.83
C LYS A 136 -6.77 -10.00 13.82
N LYS A 137 -6.96 -11.24 14.24
CA LYS A 137 -8.31 -11.75 14.52
C LYS A 137 -8.77 -11.19 15.86
N ASN A 138 -9.98 -10.64 15.92
CA ASN A 138 -10.59 -10.31 17.19
C ASN A 138 -11.09 -11.57 17.91
N ASP A 139 -11.56 -11.41 19.15
CA ASP A 139 -12.03 -12.51 19.99
C ASP A 139 -13.24 -13.26 19.39
N ARG A 140 -13.90 -12.68 18.40
CA ARG A 140 -15.02 -13.26 17.64
C ARG A 140 -14.59 -13.89 16.31
N GLY A 141 -13.29 -13.97 16.04
CA GLY A 141 -12.72 -14.56 14.83
C GLY A 141 -12.74 -13.69 13.58
N TYR A 142 -13.22 -12.44 13.65
CA TYR A 142 -13.20 -11.51 12.52
C TYR A 142 -11.80 -10.91 12.34
N VAL A 143 -11.36 -10.79 11.08
CA VAL A 143 -10.10 -10.14 10.73
C VAL A 143 -10.27 -8.63 10.88
N ILE A 144 -9.52 -8.03 11.81
CA ILE A 144 -9.28 -6.60 11.89
C ILE A 144 -8.04 -6.31 11.05
N GLN A 145 -8.20 -5.41 10.09
CA GLN A 145 -7.13 -4.96 9.23
C GLN A 145 -6.68 -3.56 9.69
N ASN A 146 -5.37 -3.39 9.84
CA ASN A 146 -4.72 -2.14 10.24
C ASN A 146 -3.55 -1.84 9.31
N VAL A 147 -3.12 -0.58 9.30
CA VAL A 147 -1.92 -0.12 8.64
C VAL A 147 -1.11 0.68 9.64
N PHE A 148 0.18 0.36 9.74
CA PHE A 148 1.12 1.08 10.58
C PHE A 148 2.04 1.91 9.71
N ILE A 149 2.32 3.15 10.14
CA ILE A 149 3.37 3.99 9.57
C ILE A 149 4.50 3.96 10.59
N ASN A 150 5.60 3.30 10.26
CA ASN A 150 6.77 3.26 11.13
C ASN A 150 7.77 4.30 10.65
N TYR A 151 8.46 4.94 11.58
CA TYR A 151 9.69 5.63 11.23
C TYR A 151 10.80 4.62 11.06
N VAL A 152 11.57 4.81 10.01
CA VAL A 152 12.83 4.09 9.83
C VAL A 152 13.88 4.90 10.57
N ASP A 153 14.55 4.26 11.52
CA ASP A 153 15.72 4.86 12.13
C ASP A 153 16.86 4.79 11.11
N ASP A 154 17.39 5.93 10.70
CA ASP A 154 18.67 5.94 10.02
C ASP A 154 19.69 5.47 11.08
N ASP A 155 20.17 4.22 10.99
CA ASP A 155 21.32 3.73 11.74
C ASP A 155 22.58 4.53 11.31
N THR A 156 22.61 5.80 11.70
CA THR A 156 23.83 6.58 11.90
C THR A 156 24.07 6.67 13.39
N ASN A 157 24.16 5.49 14.03
CA ASN A 157 24.94 5.41 15.24
C ASN A 157 26.41 5.42 14.82
N SER A 158 26.93 6.65 14.76
CA SER A 158 28.32 6.99 14.95
C SER A 158 28.99 6.02 15.92
N PHE A 159 29.91 5.20 15.42
CA PHE A 159 30.96 4.64 16.25
C PHE A 159 31.82 5.81 16.74
N VAL A 160 31.52 6.27 17.94
CA VAL A 160 32.46 7.01 18.78
C VAL A 160 32.71 6.13 20.00
N GLU A 161 33.75 5.31 19.92
CA GLU A 161 34.74 5.04 20.98
C GLU A 161 36.01 4.47 20.36
#